data_AF-A0AA38LPV3-F1
#
_entry.id   AF-A0AA38LPV3-F1
#
_cell.length_a   1.000
_cell.length_b   1.000
_cell.length_c   1.000
_cell.angle_alpha   90.00
_cell.angle_beta   90.00
_cell.angle_gamma   90.00
#
_symmetry.space_group_name_H-M   'P 1'
#
loop_
_entity.id
_entity.type
_entity.pdbx_description
1 polymer ?
#
loop_
_entity_poly.entity_id
_entity_poly.type
_entity_poly.pdbx_seq_one_letter_code
_entity_poly.pdbx_strand_id
1 'polypeptide(L)'
;SRITIEVDRNVSRHIEDELIATDWDLLILHYLGLDHVGHTSGRASPLMSSKLLEMDKVIEKLYTTLSMNPVSTDRRTLLMVVSDHGMNDGGNHGGSSFEETDSLALFIPVDATLNVDATATTLYSAFQVDIVPTLALLLGVPIPRNNIGVLLPQLLYLFTDEQKLRALELNSWQLLRLLQARLPNSKCIISTCNKEMHDGNLETETGSEQNDVKLCYLFQRAVFLHDSWRQQDNSTGRYQSNYVGDPKIPMEAYMEFLSNASELLARGNTEKPFHLLAIGGFLMLVSFLLLLAISFEVCKALHEIPVCLA
;
A
#
# COMPACT_ATOMS: atom_id res chain seq x y z
N SER A 1 -27.74 5.05 12.99
CA SER A 1 -27.89 6.51 13.09
C SER A 1 -28.33 7.04 11.72
N ARG A 2 -29.06 8.17 11.63
CA ARG A 2 -29.53 8.75 10.35
C ARG A 2 -28.39 9.34 9.49
N ILE A 3 -27.25 9.62 10.11
CA ILE A 3 -26.14 10.39 9.53
C ILE A 3 -25.38 9.58 8.46
N THR A 4 -25.16 8.28 8.67
CA THR A 4 -24.39 7.44 7.72
C THR A 4 -25.20 7.07 6.48
N ILE A 5 -26.52 6.89 6.63
CA ILE A 5 -27.44 6.74 5.49
C ILE A 5 -27.47 8.02 4.65
N GLU A 6 -27.41 9.18 5.31
CA GLU A 6 -27.38 10.48 4.63
C GLU A 6 -26.06 10.70 3.87
N VAL A 7 -24.92 10.28 4.43
CA VAL A 7 -23.61 10.33 3.74
C VAL A 7 -23.62 9.45 2.49
N ASP A 8 -23.97 8.17 2.60
CA ASP A 8 -23.96 7.27 1.45
C ASP A 8 -24.95 7.71 0.38
N ARG A 9 -26.13 8.21 0.78
CA ARG A 9 -27.11 8.80 -0.14
C ARG A 9 -26.55 10.05 -0.82
N ASN A 10 -25.79 10.87 -0.09
CA ASN A 10 -25.14 12.04 -0.66
C ASN A 10 -24.10 11.65 -1.72
N VAL A 11 -23.32 10.60 -1.51
CA VAL A 11 -22.40 10.10 -2.55
C VAL A 11 -23.21 9.58 -3.74
N SER A 12 -24.13 8.65 -3.50
CA SER A 12 -24.87 7.95 -4.56
C SER A 12 -25.70 8.87 -5.46
N ARG A 13 -26.20 10.00 -4.95
CA ARG A 13 -27.00 10.95 -5.76
C ARG A 13 -26.18 11.83 -6.69
N HIS A 14 -24.89 12.03 -6.44
CA HIS A 14 -24.02 12.84 -7.30
C HIS A 14 -23.24 12.00 -8.31
N ILE A 15 -23.19 10.67 -8.14
CA ILE A 15 -22.45 9.77 -9.04
C ILE A 15 -22.79 9.99 -10.51
N GLU A 16 -24.06 10.15 -10.86
CA GLU A 16 -24.45 10.30 -12.28
C GLU A 16 -23.86 11.56 -12.90
N ASP A 17 -23.94 12.68 -12.19
CA ASP A 17 -23.42 13.97 -12.66
C ASP A 17 -21.89 13.93 -12.81
N GLU A 18 -21.19 13.37 -11.82
CA GLU A 18 -19.72 13.24 -11.82
C GLU A 18 -19.21 12.26 -12.89
N LEU A 19 -19.95 11.19 -13.19
CA LEU A 19 -19.56 10.23 -14.24
C LEU A 19 -19.77 10.78 -15.66
N ILE A 20 -20.70 11.72 -15.84
CA ILE A 20 -20.89 12.42 -17.13
C ILE A 20 -19.80 13.48 -17.33
N ALA A 21 -19.27 14.04 -16.25
CA ALA A 21 -18.16 14.98 -16.32
C ALA A 21 -16.91 14.29 -16.89
N THR A 22 -16.17 15.02 -17.72
CA THR A 22 -14.96 14.52 -18.40
C THR A 22 -13.69 15.22 -17.92
N ASP A 23 -13.75 15.90 -16.77
CA ASP A 23 -12.71 16.78 -16.23
C ASP A 23 -11.91 16.14 -15.09
N TRP A 24 -12.19 14.89 -14.74
CA TRP A 24 -11.45 14.15 -13.73
C TRP A 24 -10.38 13.22 -14.33
N ASP A 25 -9.20 13.23 -13.72
CA ASP A 25 -8.18 12.18 -13.86
C ASP A 25 -8.27 11.14 -12.72
N LEU A 26 -8.90 11.51 -11.60
CA LEU A 26 -9.12 10.68 -10.41
C LEU A 26 -10.44 11.07 -9.74
N LEU A 27 -11.33 10.10 -9.54
CA LEU A 27 -12.58 10.24 -8.79
C LEU A 27 -12.54 9.30 -7.58
N ILE A 28 -12.76 9.84 -6.37
CA ILE A 28 -12.77 9.07 -5.12
C ILE A 28 -14.18 9.12 -4.54
N LEU A 29 -14.77 7.93 -4.36
CA LEU A 29 -16.08 7.75 -3.74
C LEU A 29 -15.88 7.04 -2.39
N HIS A 30 -16.25 7.71 -1.29
CA HIS A 30 -16.06 7.18 0.05
C HIS A 30 -17.42 6.90 0.72
N TYR A 31 -17.69 5.62 0.96
CA TYR A 31 -18.89 5.12 1.63
C TYR A 31 -18.62 4.76 3.08
N LEU A 32 -19.55 5.06 3.99
CA LEU A 32 -19.40 4.81 5.45
C LEU A 32 -20.37 3.77 5.98
N GLY A 33 -21.40 3.40 5.22
CA GLY A 33 -22.50 2.64 5.80
C GLY A 33 -22.17 1.19 6.17
N LEU A 34 -21.16 0.55 5.56
CA LEU A 34 -20.72 -0.80 5.96
C LEU A 34 -20.10 -0.80 7.36
N ASP A 35 -19.15 0.10 7.62
CA ASP A 35 -18.51 0.26 8.93
C ASP A 35 -19.55 0.51 10.02
N HIS A 36 -20.45 1.46 9.79
CA HIS A 36 -21.50 1.79 10.75
C HIS A 36 -22.47 0.63 11.01
N VAL A 37 -22.88 -0.12 9.99
CA VAL A 37 -23.73 -1.32 10.17
C VAL A 37 -22.97 -2.39 10.99
N GLY A 38 -21.67 -2.55 10.72
CA GLY A 38 -20.79 -3.42 11.50
C GLY A 38 -20.77 -3.04 12.98
N HIS A 39 -20.46 -1.78 13.32
CA HIS A 39 -20.46 -1.30 14.73
C HIS A 39 -21.81 -1.44 15.41
N THR A 40 -22.90 -1.21 14.67
CA THR A 40 -24.24 -1.17 15.27
C THR A 40 -24.81 -2.57 15.54
N SER A 41 -24.48 -3.55 14.69
CA SER A 41 -25.19 -4.85 14.70
C SER A 41 -24.30 -6.07 14.53
N GLY A 42 -22.98 -5.88 14.40
CA GLY A 42 -22.03 -6.95 14.11
C GLY A 42 -22.05 -7.38 12.65
N ARG A 43 -20.93 -7.98 12.20
CA ARG A 43 -20.74 -8.40 10.81
C ARG A 43 -21.70 -9.48 10.33
N ALA A 44 -22.23 -10.31 11.25
CA ALA A 44 -23.17 -11.39 10.93
C ALA A 44 -24.65 -10.92 10.86
N SER A 45 -24.92 -9.62 11.05
CA SER A 45 -26.28 -9.10 11.01
C SER A 45 -26.89 -9.17 9.60
N PRO A 46 -28.20 -9.46 9.47
CA PRO A 46 -28.93 -9.32 8.19
C PRO A 46 -28.84 -7.92 7.58
N LEU A 47 -28.61 -6.89 8.40
CA LEU A 47 -28.37 -5.52 7.93
C LEU A 47 -27.06 -5.42 7.13
N MET A 48 -26.05 -6.21 7.48
CA MET A 48 -24.78 -6.26 6.75
C MET A 48 -25.01 -6.80 5.34
N SER A 49 -25.74 -7.91 5.21
CA SER A 49 -26.08 -8.48 3.89
C SER A 49 -26.85 -7.48 3.02
N SER A 50 -27.82 -6.78 3.62
CA SER A 50 -28.60 -5.75 2.91
C SER A 50 -27.72 -4.59 2.43
N LYS A 51 -26.73 -4.20 3.25
CA LYS A 51 -25.83 -3.10 2.91
C LYS A 51 -24.78 -3.51 1.88
N LEU A 52 -24.27 -4.74 1.92
CA LEU A 52 -23.38 -5.28 0.89
C LEU A 52 -24.08 -5.32 -0.48
N LEU A 53 -25.36 -5.73 -0.53
CA LEU A 53 -26.16 -5.69 -1.77
C LEU A 53 -26.37 -4.27 -2.30
N GLU A 54 -26.41 -3.26 -1.43
CA GLU A 54 -26.45 -1.86 -1.86
C GLU A 54 -25.13 -1.45 -2.52
N MET A 55 -23.99 -1.81 -1.92
CA MET A 55 -22.66 -1.49 -2.47
C MET A 55 -22.39 -2.22 -3.79
N ASP A 56 -22.82 -3.49 -3.90
CA ASP A 56 -22.74 -4.28 -5.13
C ASP A 56 -23.47 -3.57 -6.30
N LYS A 57 -24.69 -3.09 -6.06
CA LYS A 57 -25.46 -2.31 -7.05
C LYS A 57 -24.80 -0.98 -7.42
N VAL A 58 -24.14 -0.32 -6.47
CA VAL A 58 -23.35 0.89 -6.76
C VAL A 58 -22.20 0.55 -7.70
N ILE A 59 -21.43 -0.51 -7.41
CA ILE A 59 -20.31 -0.96 -8.24
C ILE A 59 -20.79 -1.35 -9.64
N GLU A 60 -21.88 -2.10 -9.76
CA GLU A 60 -22.52 -2.44 -11.03
C GLU A 60 -22.89 -1.19 -11.83
N LYS A 61 -23.52 -0.20 -11.18
CA LYS A 61 -23.88 1.07 -11.82
C LYS A 61 -22.65 1.86 -12.31
N LEU A 62 -21.59 1.93 -11.50
CA LEU A 62 -20.34 2.60 -11.87
C LEU A 62 -19.74 1.94 -13.12
N TYR A 63 -19.59 0.62 -13.08
CA TYR A 63 -18.98 -0.15 -14.17
C TYR A 63 -19.79 -0.03 -15.47
N THR A 64 -21.12 -0.22 -15.39
CA THR A 64 -22.00 -0.12 -16.57
C THR A 64 -21.98 1.27 -17.19
N THR A 65 -22.04 2.32 -16.37
CA THR A 65 -22.03 3.71 -16.85
C THR A 65 -20.72 4.06 -17.54
N LEU A 66 -19.58 3.72 -16.92
CA LEU A 66 -18.24 3.95 -17.49
C LEU A 66 -18.00 3.13 -18.76
N SER A 67 -18.53 1.90 -18.82
CA SER A 67 -18.41 1.04 -20.01
C SER A 67 -19.25 1.55 -21.18
N MET A 68 -20.43 2.13 -20.92
CA MET A 68 -21.32 2.66 -21.95
C MET A 68 -20.90 4.05 -22.44
N ASN A 69 -20.23 4.85 -21.60
CA ASN A 69 -19.81 6.22 -21.90
C ASN A 69 -18.29 6.36 -21.74
N PRO A 70 -17.47 5.76 -22.61
CA PRO A 70 -16.03 5.91 -22.53
C PRO A 70 -15.65 7.39 -22.66
N VAL A 71 -14.90 7.90 -21.68
CA VAL A 71 -14.50 9.32 -21.59
C VAL A 71 -13.78 9.79 -22.87
N SER A 72 -12.99 8.92 -23.49
CA SER A 72 -12.45 9.08 -24.84
C SER A 72 -11.85 7.76 -25.32
N THR A 73 -11.55 7.63 -26.62
CA THR A 73 -10.82 6.46 -27.16
C THR A 73 -9.38 6.35 -26.66
N ASP A 74 -8.81 7.45 -26.18
CA ASP A 74 -7.39 7.55 -25.82
C ASP A 74 -7.17 7.45 -24.29
N ARG A 75 -8.24 7.43 -23.50
CA ARG A 75 -8.20 7.32 -22.04
C ARG A 75 -8.70 5.96 -21.60
N ARG A 76 -7.94 5.32 -20.72
CA ARG A 76 -8.31 4.06 -20.07
C ARG A 76 -8.71 4.34 -18.63
N THR A 77 -9.77 3.71 -18.15
CA THR A 77 -10.25 3.86 -16.78
C THR A 77 -10.06 2.56 -16.01
N LEU A 78 -9.56 2.66 -14.78
CA LEU A 78 -9.47 1.56 -13.84
C LEU A 78 -10.45 1.84 -12.69
N LEU A 79 -11.49 1.01 -12.56
CA LEU A 79 -12.37 1.04 -11.41
C LEU A 79 -11.72 0.24 -10.28
N MET A 80 -11.52 0.89 -9.14
CA MET A 80 -10.90 0.31 -7.96
C MET A 80 -11.90 0.32 -6.80
N VAL A 81 -12.09 -0.83 -6.16
CA VAL A 81 -12.92 -0.99 -4.97
C VAL A 81 -12.02 -1.50 -3.86
N VAL A 82 -11.82 -0.68 -2.83
CA VAL A 82 -10.97 -1.01 -1.68
C VAL A 82 -11.68 -0.78 -0.37
N SER A 83 -11.31 -1.60 0.61
CA SER A 83 -11.60 -1.39 2.03
C SER A 83 -10.30 -0.99 2.72
N ASP A 84 -10.39 -0.03 3.64
CA ASP A 84 -9.28 0.40 4.49
C ASP A 84 -9.01 -0.58 5.64
N HIS A 85 -10.07 -1.24 6.13
CA HIS A 85 -9.95 -2.31 7.13
C HIS A 85 -11.03 -3.38 6.96
N GLY A 86 -10.88 -4.48 7.70
CA GLY A 86 -11.92 -5.46 7.96
C GLY A 86 -12.65 -5.20 9.29
N MET A 87 -13.32 -6.20 9.84
CA MET A 87 -14.10 -6.08 11.08
C MET A 87 -14.17 -7.42 11.81
N ASN A 88 -14.00 -7.40 13.14
CA ASN A 88 -14.20 -8.59 13.96
C ASN A 88 -15.69 -8.93 14.14
N ASP A 89 -15.98 -10.10 14.72
CA ASP A 89 -17.35 -10.58 14.91
C ASP A 89 -18.24 -9.65 15.75
N GLY A 90 -17.63 -8.95 16.70
CA GLY A 90 -18.29 -7.96 17.55
C GLY A 90 -18.61 -6.64 16.84
N GLY A 91 -18.21 -6.49 15.58
CA GLY A 91 -18.41 -5.25 14.84
C GLY A 91 -17.41 -4.16 15.19
N ASN A 92 -16.26 -4.52 15.77
CA ASN A 92 -15.20 -3.56 16.11
C ASN A 92 -13.98 -3.76 15.19
N HIS A 93 -13.13 -2.73 15.12
CA HIS A 93 -11.89 -2.73 14.33
C HIS A 93 -10.77 -1.95 15.04
N GLY A 94 -9.57 -1.91 14.44
CA GLY A 94 -8.39 -1.20 14.97
C GLY A 94 -7.43 -2.07 15.77
N GLY A 95 -7.75 -3.36 15.94
CA GLY A 95 -6.83 -4.39 16.41
C GLY A 95 -5.94 -4.94 15.29
N SER A 96 -5.26 -6.04 15.59
CA SER A 96 -4.35 -6.75 14.68
C SER A 96 -4.86 -8.16 14.34
N SER A 97 -6.15 -8.44 14.55
CA SER A 97 -6.72 -9.73 14.15
C SER A 97 -6.73 -9.85 12.63
N PHE A 98 -6.72 -11.10 12.16
CA PHE A 98 -6.78 -11.37 10.73
C PHE A 98 -8.02 -10.70 10.11
N GLU A 99 -9.18 -10.85 10.75
CA GLU A 99 -10.46 -10.31 10.30
C GLU A 99 -10.50 -8.79 10.26
N GLU A 100 -9.70 -8.09 11.07
CA GLU A 100 -9.60 -6.63 11.08
C GLU A 100 -8.60 -6.10 10.03
N THR A 101 -7.56 -6.89 9.71
CA THR A 101 -6.51 -6.48 8.75
C THR A 101 -6.73 -7.00 7.33
N ASP A 102 -7.53 -8.06 7.17
CA ASP A 102 -7.89 -8.63 5.87
C ASP A 102 -9.00 -7.77 5.24
N SER A 103 -8.59 -6.95 4.27
CA SER A 103 -9.42 -5.93 3.63
C SER A 103 -9.54 -6.20 2.12
N LEU A 104 -10.72 -5.94 1.55
CA LEU A 104 -10.97 -6.10 0.12
C LEU A 104 -10.11 -5.14 -0.72
N ALA A 105 -9.53 -5.63 -1.80
CA ALA A 105 -9.03 -4.83 -2.91
C ALA A 105 -9.38 -5.49 -4.24
N LEU A 106 -10.16 -4.78 -5.07
CA LEU A 106 -10.64 -5.24 -6.36
C LEU A 106 -10.31 -4.18 -7.42
N PHE A 107 -9.76 -4.63 -8.54
CA PHE A 107 -9.31 -3.80 -9.64
C PHE A 107 -9.97 -4.28 -10.93
N ILE A 108 -10.75 -3.41 -11.56
CA ILE A 108 -11.56 -3.73 -12.73
C ILE A 108 -11.18 -2.74 -13.84
N PRO A 109 -10.41 -3.16 -14.87
CA PRO A 109 -10.18 -2.30 -16.01
C PRO A 109 -11.50 -2.12 -16.77
N VAL A 110 -11.87 -0.87 -17.05
CA VAL A 110 -13.06 -0.54 -17.83
C VAL A 110 -12.66 -0.46 -19.30
N ASP A 111 -12.39 -1.62 -19.89
CA ASP A 111 -12.03 -1.75 -21.30
C ASP A 111 -12.65 -3.04 -21.86
N ALA A 112 -13.59 -2.88 -22.79
CA ALA A 112 -14.28 -4.00 -23.42
C ALA A 112 -13.36 -4.87 -24.31
N THR A 113 -12.15 -4.41 -24.63
CA THR A 113 -11.18 -5.13 -25.45
C THR A 113 -10.22 -6.00 -24.62
N LEU A 114 -10.11 -5.74 -23.32
CA LEU A 114 -9.35 -6.58 -22.42
C LEU A 114 -10.16 -7.83 -22.11
N ASN A 115 -9.76 -8.94 -22.70
CA ASN A 115 -10.30 -10.26 -22.41
C ASN A 115 -9.75 -10.73 -21.06
N VAL A 116 -10.17 -10.07 -19.97
CA VAL A 116 -9.86 -10.50 -18.61
C VAL A 116 -10.66 -11.76 -18.38
N ASP A 117 -9.97 -12.87 -18.15
CA ASP A 117 -10.63 -14.11 -17.74
C ASP A 117 -11.26 -13.91 -16.36
N ALA A 118 -12.53 -13.49 -16.37
CA ALA A 118 -13.33 -13.24 -15.17
C ALA A 118 -13.57 -14.53 -14.35
N THR A 119 -13.20 -15.71 -14.87
CA THR A 119 -13.27 -16.98 -14.15
C THR A 119 -11.97 -17.31 -13.40
N ALA A 120 -10.87 -16.64 -13.74
CA ALA A 120 -9.60 -16.72 -13.02
C ALA A 120 -9.56 -15.70 -11.88
N THR A 121 -10.54 -15.73 -10.97
CA THR A 121 -10.49 -14.98 -9.70
C THR A 121 -9.44 -15.60 -8.79
N THR A 122 -8.18 -15.41 -9.15
CA THR A 122 -7.06 -15.87 -8.36
C THR A 122 -6.95 -14.93 -7.18
N LEU A 123 -7.23 -15.44 -5.98
CA LEU A 123 -7.06 -14.67 -4.75
C LEU A 123 -5.56 -14.49 -4.51
N TYR A 124 -5.13 -13.24 -4.52
CA TYR A 124 -3.76 -12.86 -4.19
C TYR A 124 -3.77 -12.02 -2.92
N SER A 125 -2.82 -12.28 -2.04
CA SER A 125 -2.54 -11.40 -0.91
C SER A 125 -1.56 -10.33 -1.34
N ALA A 126 -1.83 -9.09 -0.93
CA ALA A 126 -0.95 -7.95 -1.10
C ALA A 126 -1.05 -7.03 0.12
N PHE A 127 -0.05 -6.18 0.34
CA PHE A 127 -0.13 -5.16 1.39
C PHE A 127 -0.78 -3.90 0.84
N GLN A 128 -1.57 -3.19 1.64
CA GLN A 128 -2.21 -1.94 1.22
C GLN A 128 -1.19 -0.88 0.75
N VAL A 129 0.05 -0.93 1.27
CA VAL A 129 1.12 -0.01 0.87
C VAL A 129 1.57 -0.20 -0.59
N ASP A 130 1.32 -1.36 -1.18
CA ASP A 130 1.67 -1.75 -2.57
C ASP A 130 0.71 -1.15 -3.62
N ILE A 131 -0.47 -0.72 -3.17
CA ILE A 131 -1.45 -0.01 -4.02
C ILE A 131 -0.85 1.30 -4.56
N VAL A 132 -0.21 2.06 -3.68
CA VAL A 132 0.28 3.41 -3.95
C VAL A 132 1.29 3.49 -5.11
N PRO A 133 2.39 2.72 -5.13
CA PRO A 133 3.34 2.77 -6.25
C PRO A 133 2.69 2.29 -7.55
N THR A 134 1.76 1.33 -7.47
CA THR A 134 1.05 0.81 -8.64
C THR A 134 0.17 1.88 -9.28
N LEU A 135 -0.66 2.56 -8.50
CA LEU A 135 -1.51 3.66 -8.98
C LEU A 135 -0.69 4.85 -9.48
N ALA A 136 0.37 5.22 -8.75
CA ALA A 136 1.22 6.34 -9.14
C ALA A 136 1.78 6.14 -10.56
N LEU A 137 2.30 4.94 -10.85
CA LEU A 137 2.88 4.64 -12.16
C LEU A 137 1.82 4.44 -13.26
N LEU A 138 0.64 3.89 -12.94
CA LEU A 138 -0.49 3.84 -13.89
C LEU A 138 -0.95 5.24 -14.30
N LEU A 139 -0.97 6.19 -13.37
CA LEU A 139 -1.34 7.59 -13.61
C LEU A 139 -0.18 8.43 -14.18
N GLY A 140 1.02 7.87 -14.30
CA GLY A 140 2.20 8.60 -14.78
C GLY A 140 2.71 9.68 -13.82
N VAL A 141 2.39 9.58 -12.53
CA VAL A 141 2.85 10.51 -11.47
C VAL A 141 3.98 9.90 -10.64
N PRO A 142 4.82 10.72 -9.97
CA PRO A 142 5.88 10.21 -9.12
C PRO A 142 5.35 9.40 -7.92
N ILE A 143 6.02 8.30 -7.58
CA ILE A 143 5.73 7.53 -6.36
C ILE A 143 5.98 8.45 -5.13
N PRO A 144 5.05 8.52 -4.16
CA PRO A 144 5.24 9.33 -2.95
C PRO A 144 6.52 9.00 -2.20
N ARG A 145 7.24 10.05 -1.76
CA ARG A 145 8.61 9.97 -1.23
C ARG A 145 8.83 8.93 -0.13
N ASN A 146 7.84 8.69 0.73
CA ASN A 146 7.96 7.79 1.89
C ASN A 146 7.31 6.42 1.66
N ASN A 147 6.80 6.15 0.45
CA ASN A 147 6.18 4.86 0.16
C ASN A 147 7.26 3.76 0.05
N ILE A 148 7.04 2.67 0.77
CA ILE A 148 7.90 1.47 0.82
C ILE A 148 7.32 0.29 0.03
N GLY A 149 6.17 0.48 -0.61
CA GLY A 149 5.44 -0.59 -1.28
C GLY A 149 6.10 -1.00 -2.60
N VAL A 150 5.67 -2.15 -3.09
CA VAL A 150 6.09 -2.71 -4.37
C VAL A 150 4.94 -2.72 -5.38
N LEU A 151 5.24 -2.79 -6.67
CA LEU A 151 4.19 -2.94 -7.69
C LEU A 151 3.43 -4.25 -7.52
N LEU A 152 2.10 -4.17 -7.65
CA LEU A 152 1.22 -5.34 -7.67
C LEU A 152 1.46 -6.15 -8.96
N PRO A 153 2.06 -7.35 -8.90
CA PRO A 153 2.38 -8.12 -10.10
C PRO A 153 1.13 -8.43 -10.95
N GLN A 154 -0.01 -8.57 -10.29
CA GLN A 154 -1.31 -8.86 -10.87
C GLN A 154 -1.82 -7.74 -11.78
N LEU A 155 -1.33 -6.51 -11.62
CA LEU A 155 -1.74 -5.37 -12.45
C LEU A 155 -0.71 -5.03 -13.53
N LEU A 156 0.39 -5.79 -13.62
CA LEU A 156 1.41 -5.53 -14.62
C LEU A 156 0.91 -5.73 -16.06
N TYR A 157 -0.15 -6.51 -16.27
CA TYR A 157 -0.73 -6.69 -17.60
C TYR A 157 -1.34 -5.41 -18.19
N LEU A 158 -1.58 -4.38 -17.37
CA LEU A 158 -2.06 -3.07 -17.82
C LEU A 158 -0.98 -2.25 -18.54
N PHE A 159 0.28 -2.66 -18.42
CA PHE A 159 1.45 -2.05 -19.03
C PHE A 159 1.95 -2.86 -20.23
N THR A 160 2.58 -2.20 -21.21
CA THR A 160 3.43 -2.86 -22.22
C THR A 160 4.70 -3.42 -21.56
N ASP A 161 5.42 -4.34 -22.22
CA ASP A 161 6.64 -4.92 -21.62
C ASP A 161 7.71 -3.86 -21.30
N GLU A 162 7.89 -2.86 -22.17
CA GLU A 162 8.76 -1.70 -21.90
C GLU A 162 8.29 -0.91 -20.68
N GLN A 163 6.98 -0.64 -20.59
CA GLN A 163 6.40 0.06 -19.46
C GLN A 163 6.52 -0.73 -18.15
N LYS A 164 6.38 -2.07 -18.17
CA LYS A 164 6.58 -2.93 -17.00
C LYS A 164 7.98 -2.78 -16.45
N LEU A 165 8.99 -2.89 -17.30
CA LEU A 165 10.39 -2.77 -16.90
C LEU A 165 10.71 -1.37 -16.39
N ARG A 166 10.22 -0.33 -17.08
CA ARG A 166 10.38 1.05 -16.61
C ARG A 166 9.70 1.28 -15.27
N ALA A 167 8.50 0.73 -15.07
CA ALA A 167 7.77 0.85 -13.82
C ALA A 167 8.51 0.17 -12.66
N LEU A 168 8.99 -1.05 -12.86
CA LEU A 168 9.79 -1.80 -11.89
C LEU A 168 11.10 -1.10 -11.55
N GLU A 169 11.78 -0.54 -12.56
CA GLU A 169 12.97 0.27 -12.37
C GLU A 169 12.68 1.50 -11.49
N LEU A 170 11.61 2.26 -11.79
CA LEU A 170 11.23 3.44 -11.03
C LEU A 170 10.87 3.10 -9.56
N ASN A 171 10.14 2.01 -9.34
CA ASN A 171 9.84 1.53 -8.00
C ASN A 171 11.12 1.09 -7.27
N SER A 172 12.06 0.46 -7.97
CA SER A 172 13.35 0.04 -7.40
C SER A 172 14.20 1.23 -6.98
N TRP A 173 14.25 2.29 -7.80
CA TRP A 173 14.90 3.55 -7.43
C TRP A 173 14.26 4.21 -6.21
N GLN A 174 12.94 4.14 -6.08
CA GLN A 174 12.24 4.66 -4.90
C GLN A 174 12.68 3.93 -3.62
N LEU A 175 12.70 2.59 -3.62
CA LEU A 175 13.15 1.84 -2.45
C LEU A 175 14.65 2.00 -2.18
N LEU A 176 15.48 2.08 -3.22
CA LEU A 176 16.91 2.35 -3.06
C LEU A 176 17.17 3.67 -2.34
N ARG A 177 16.44 4.75 -2.69
CA ARG A 177 16.54 6.05 -2.00
C ARG A 177 16.14 5.97 -0.53
N LEU A 178 15.14 5.17 -0.20
CA LEU A 178 14.72 4.96 1.19
C LEU A 178 15.75 4.14 1.97
N LEU A 179 16.33 3.12 1.35
CA LEU A 179 17.42 2.34 1.93
C LEU A 179 18.62 3.23 2.23
N GLN A 180 18.97 4.17 1.34
CA GLN A 180 20.05 5.12 1.59
C GLN A 180 19.81 6.01 2.80
N ALA A 181 18.60 6.56 2.92
CA ALA A 181 18.24 7.40 4.05
C ALA A 181 18.32 6.62 5.38
N ARG A 182 18.06 5.31 5.34
CA ARG A 182 18.05 4.44 6.51
C ARG A 182 19.40 3.81 6.84
N LEU A 183 20.25 3.59 5.84
CA LEU A 183 21.55 2.93 5.95
C LEU A 183 22.67 3.88 5.50
N PRO A 184 22.86 5.03 6.18
CA PRO A 184 23.81 6.07 5.75
C PRO A 184 25.29 5.65 5.87
N ASN A 185 25.58 4.51 6.50
CA ASN A 185 26.94 3.97 6.62
C ASN A 185 27.23 2.88 5.57
N SER A 186 26.22 2.48 4.78
CA SER A 186 26.38 1.42 3.79
C SER A 186 27.08 1.96 2.55
N LYS A 187 28.39 1.71 2.44
CA LYS A 187 29.21 2.16 1.30
C LYS A 187 28.64 1.69 -0.04
N CYS A 188 28.15 0.45 -0.07
CA CYS A 188 27.61 -0.19 -1.25
C CYS A 188 26.30 0.46 -1.75
N ILE A 189 25.38 0.75 -0.83
CA ILE A 189 24.10 1.38 -1.18
C ILE A 189 24.33 2.84 -1.62
N ILE A 190 25.32 3.52 -1.02
CA ILE A 190 25.72 4.88 -1.41
C ILE A 190 26.34 4.90 -2.82
N SER A 191 27.30 3.99 -3.10
CA SER A 191 28.00 3.95 -4.39
C SER A 191 27.06 3.66 -5.57
N THR A 192 26.03 2.85 -5.35
CA THR A 192 25.04 2.47 -6.37
C THR A 192 24.27 3.68 -6.93
N CYS A 193 24.02 4.75 -6.16
CA CYS A 193 23.40 5.97 -6.69
C CYS A 193 24.38 6.93 -7.37
N ASN A 194 25.66 6.87 -7.01
CA ASN A 194 26.69 7.78 -7.54
C ASN A 194 27.29 7.29 -8.87
N LYS A 195 26.88 6.11 -9.37
CA LYS A 195 27.46 5.44 -10.55
C LYS A 195 28.98 5.24 -10.49
N GLU A 196 29.56 5.25 -9.29
CA GLU A 196 30.98 5.02 -9.05
C GLU A 196 31.14 3.77 -8.19
N MET A 197 31.33 2.59 -8.80
CA MET A 197 32.27 1.62 -8.22
C MET A 197 32.70 0.52 -9.19
N HIS A 198 34.01 0.27 -9.11
CA HIS A 198 34.77 -0.80 -9.73
C HIS A 198 34.57 -2.14 -9.00
N ASP A 199 34.67 -3.21 -9.79
CA ASP A 199 34.89 -4.60 -9.40
C ASP A 199 35.99 -4.70 -8.33
N GLY A 200 35.60 -4.93 -7.08
CA GLY A 200 36.50 -4.89 -5.94
C GLY A 200 36.01 -5.78 -4.81
N ASN A 201 36.62 -6.95 -4.72
CA ASN A 201 36.57 -7.99 -3.68
C ASN A 201 35.69 -7.71 -2.45
N LEU A 202 34.62 -8.49 -2.38
CA LEU A 202 33.74 -8.61 -1.24
C LEU A 202 34.42 -9.45 -0.14
N GLU A 203 35.23 -8.82 0.71
CA GLU A 203 35.80 -9.49 1.88
C GLU A 203 34.76 -9.65 2.99
N THR A 204 34.98 -10.68 3.81
CA THR A 204 34.11 -11.21 4.88
C THR A 204 33.53 -10.13 5.79
N GLU A 205 32.22 -9.90 5.65
CA GLU A 205 31.47 -8.85 6.33
C GLU A 205 30.46 -9.41 7.35
N THR A 206 30.16 -8.61 8.38
CA THR A 206 29.23 -8.96 9.47
C THR A 206 27.79 -9.12 8.96
N GLY A 207 26.90 -9.78 9.71
CA GLY A 207 25.55 -10.11 9.23
C GLY A 207 24.67 -8.93 8.75
N SER A 208 24.92 -7.70 9.22
CA SER A 208 24.25 -6.50 8.71
C SER A 208 24.83 -6.02 7.38
N GLU A 209 26.16 -6.01 7.27
CA GLU A 209 26.88 -5.63 6.04
C GLU A 209 26.58 -6.64 4.90
N GLN A 210 26.43 -7.92 5.24
CA GLN A 210 26.05 -8.96 4.28
C GLN A 210 24.66 -8.74 3.63
N ASN A 211 23.70 -8.19 4.38
CA ASN A 211 22.37 -7.88 3.84
C ASN A 211 22.40 -6.66 2.90
N ASP A 212 23.17 -5.64 3.26
CA ASP A 212 23.35 -4.44 2.44
C ASP A 212 23.98 -4.77 1.09
N VAL A 213 25.05 -5.56 1.11
CA VAL A 213 25.72 -6.05 -0.10
C VAL A 213 24.76 -6.86 -0.97
N LYS A 214 23.97 -7.75 -0.37
CA LYS A 214 22.96 -8.53 -1.11
C LYS A 214 21.99 -7.61 -1.84
N LEU A 215 21.48 -6.57 -1.19
CA LEU A 215 20.55 -5.61 -1.80
C LEU A 215 21.18 -4.85 -2.96
N CYS A 216 22.43 -4.41 -2.83
CA CYS A 216 23.16 -3.79 -3.93
C CYS A 216 23.31 -4.73 -5.12
N TYR A 217 23.74 -5.97 -4.86
CA TYR A 217 23.93 -6.98 -5.89
C TYR A 217 22.62 -7.22 -6.65
N LEU A 218 21.50 -7.37 -5.93
CA LEU A 218 20.19 -7.55 -6.54
C LEU A 218 19.79 -6.35 -7.41
N PHE A 219 19.99 -5.13 -6.92
CA PHE A 219 19.69 -3.92 -7.69
C PHE A 219 20.56 -3.81 -8.95
N GLN A 220 21.88 -3.98 -8.81
CA GLN A 220 22.83 -3.88 -9.91
C GLN A 220 22.60 -4.97 -10.96
N ARG A 221 22.31 -6.20 -10.53
CA ARG A 221 21.92 -7.31 -11.41
C ARG A 221 20.66 -6.96 -12.20
N ALA A 222 19.64 -6.41 -11.55
CA ALA A 222 18.40 -6.03 -12.24
C ALA A 222 18.65 -4.93 -13.30
N VAL A 223 19.41 -3.89 -12.95
CA VAL A 223 19.79 -2.81 -13.89
C VAL A 223 20.61 -3.36 -15.06
N PHE A 224 21.62 -4.19 -14.79
CA PHE A 224 22.44 -4.81 -15.84
C PHE A 224 21.62 -5.66 -16.82
N LEU A 225 20.69 -6.47 -16.31
CA LEU A 225 19.80 -7.29 -17.14
C LEU A 225 18.84 -6.43 -17.97
N HIS A 226 18.32 -5.34 -17.40
CA HIS A 226 17.45 -4.42 -18.11
C HIS A 226 18.21 -3.68 -19.23
N ASP A 227 19.41 -3.17 -18.95
CA ASP A 227 20.26 -2.52 -19.97
C ASP A 227 20.63 -3.49 -21.10
N SER A 228 20.93 -4.74 -20.77
CA SER A 228 21.22 -5.80 -21.74
C SER A 228 20.03 -6.08 -22.66
N TRP A 229 18.83 -6.19 -22.09
CA TRP A 229 17.58 -6.36 -22.84
C TRP A 229 17.31 -5.18 -23.77
N ARG A 230 17.46 -3.95 -23.27
CA ARG A 230 17.22 -2.72 -24.04
C ARG A 230 18.21 -2.54 -25.21
N GLN A 231 19.47 -2.95 -25.02
CA GLN A 231 20.47 -2.89 -26.10
C GLN A 231 20.18 -3.91 -27.20
N GLN A 232 19.61 -5.07 -26.87
CA GLN A 232 19.25 -6.09 -27.85
C GLN A 232 18.05 -5.67 -28.71
N ASP A 233 17.04 -5.04 -28.10
CA ASP A 233 15.89 -4.46 -28.82
C ASP A 233 16.35 -3.43 -29.87
N ASN A 234 17.34 -2.61 -29.52
CA ASN A 234 17.93 -1.64 -30.45
C ASN A 234 18.86 -2.23 -31.52
N SER A 235 19.45 -3.42 -31.29
CA SER A 235 20.53 -3.95 -32.12
C SER A 235 20.13 -5.11 -33.05
N THR A 236 18.93 -5.68 -32.94
CA THR A 236 18.59 -6.86 -33.76
C THR A 236 17.17 -6.88 -34.34
N GLY A 237 17.10 -6.36 -35.57
CA GLY A 237 16.47 -7.06 -36.68
C GLY A 237 17.29 -8.27 -37.21
N ARG A 238 18.30 -8.79 -36.48
CA ARG A 238 19.04 -10.04 -36.82
C ARG A 238 20.08 -10.43 -35.74
N TYR A 239 19.76 -11.47 -34.97
CA TYR A 239 20.62 -12.50 -34.31
C TYR A 239 20.04 -12.88 -32.94
N GLN A 240 19.20 -13.92 -32.96
CA GLN A 240 18.57 -14.51 -31.78
C GLN A 240 19.54 -15.43 -31.03
N SER A 241 19.95 -15.00 -29.83
CA SER A 241 20.19 -15.94 -28.73
C SER A 241 18.88 -16.07 -27.96
N ASN A 242 18.33 -17.29 -27.88
CA ASN A 242 16.98 -17.59 -27.36
C ASN A 242 16.77 -17.31 -25.86
N TYR A 243 17.80 -16.85 -25.13
CA TYR A 243 17.75 -16.72 -23.66
C TYR A 243 17.89 -15.29 -23.14
N VAL A 244 18.27 -14.30 -23.96
CA VAL A 244 18.62 -12.94 -23.48
C VAL A 244 17.60 -11.86 -23.89
N GLY A 245 16.64 -12.20 -24.76
CA GLY A 245 15.59 -11.28 -25.23
C GLY A 245 14.25 -11.34 -24.46
N ASP A 246 14.11 -12.19 -23.45
CA ASP A 246 12.85 -12.29 -22.68
C ASP A 246 12.78 -11.19 -21.61
N PRO A 247 11.80 -10.25 -21.69
CA PRO A 247 11.65 -9.19 -20.68
C PRO A 247 11.36 -9.73 -19.28
N LYS A 248 10.93 -11.00 -19.14
CA LYS A 248 10.69 -11.63 -17.83
C LYS A 248 11.94 -11.71 -16.97
N ILE A 249 13.12 -11.92 -17.57
CA ILE A 249 14.37 -12.07 -16.82
C ILE A 249 14.71 -10.80 -16.03
N PRO A 250 14.78 -9.60 -16.66
CA PRO A 250 14.98 -8.37 -15.91
C PRO A 250 13.79 -8.03 -15.00
N MET A 251 12.55 -8.38 -15.36
CA MET A 251 11.39 -8.18 -14.48
C MET A 251 11.51 -8.98 -13.18
N GLU A 252 11.86 -10.26 -13.24
CA GLU A 252 12.08 -11.13 -12.08
C GLU A 252 13.21 -10.60 -11.20
N ALA A 253 14.31 -10.12 -11.80
CA ALA A 253 15.42 -9.53 -11.07
C ALA A 253 15.01 -8.25 -10.30
N TYR A 254 14.19 -7.38 -10.89
CA TYR A 254 13.64 -6.23 -10.17
C TYR A 254 12.70 -6.64 -9.04
N MET A 255 11.81 -7.61 -9.29
CA MET A 255 10.90 -8.11 -8.26
C MET A 255 11.65 -8.73 -7.08
N GLU A 256 12.75 -9.44 -7.34
CA GLU A 256 13.63 -10.00 -6.30
C GLU A 256 14.25 -8.88 -5.44
N PHE A 257 14.78 -7.83 -6.07
CA PHE A 257 15.26 -6.64 -5.35
C PHE A 257 14.15 -5.98 -4.52
N LEU A 258 13.00 -5.69 -5.13
CA LEU A 258 11.87 -5.01 -4.52
C LEU A 258 11.34 -5.74 -3.29
N SER A 259 11.19 -7.08 -3.38
CA SER A 259 10.75 -7.91 -2.26
C SER A 259 11.71 -7.84 -1.07
N ASN A 260 13.02 -7.99 -1.31
CA ASN A 260 14.02 -7.92 -0.24
C ASN A 260 14.13 -6.49 0.36
N ALA A 261 14.06 -5.46 -0.48
CA ALA A 261 14.17 -4.07 -0.07
C ALA A 261 12.97 -3.61 0.75
N SER A 262 11.75 -3.89 0.30
CA SER A 262 10.51 -3.54 0.99
C SER A 262 10.40 -4.26 2.34
N GLU A 263 10.78 -5.54 2.41
CA GLU A 263 10.82 -6.30 3.67
C GLU A 263 11.77 -5.65 4.69
N LEU A 264 12.99 -5.30 4.28
CA LEU A 264 13.94 -4.63 5.16
C LEU A 264 13.40 -3.27 5.63
N LEU A 265 12.82 -2.49 4.72
CA LEU A 265 12.20 -1.19 5.02
C LEU A 265 10.99 -1.34 5.97
N ALA A 266 10.19 -2.38 5.82
CA ALA A 266 9.05 -2.65 6.71
C ALA A 266 9.52 -3.01 8.13
N ARG A 267 10.51 -3.90 8.29
CA ARG A 267 10.98 -4.37 9.60
C ARG A 267 11.37 -3.23 10.55
N GLY A 268 12.22 -2.31 10.12
CA GLY A 268 12.66 -1.22 11.01
C GLY A 268 11.64 -0.08 11.19
N ASN A 269 10.54 -0.06 10.43
CA ASN A 269 9.40 0.78 10.80
C ASN A 269 8.59 0.16 11.96
N THR A 270 8.72 -1.15 12.19
CA THR A 270 8.06 -1.86 13.30
C THR A 270 8.93 -2.01 14.54
N GLU A 271 10.26 -1.90 14.42
CA GLU A 271 11.19 -1.89 15.55
C GLU A 271 11.14 -0.55 16.30
N LYS A 272 10.21 -0.45 17.26
CA LYS A 272 10.20 0.67 18.19
C LYS A 272 11.38 0.56 19.15
N PRO A 273 12.15 1.64 19.40
CA PRO A 273 13.26 1.61 20.35
C PRO A 273 12.74 1.25 21.74
N PHE A 274 13.01 0.01 22.18
CA PHE A 274 12.50 -0.55 23.43
C PHE A 274 12.80 0.36 24.63
N HIS A 275 13.98 0.98 24.66
CA HIS A 275 14.36 1.93 25.71
C HIS A 275 13.44 3.14 25.79
N LEU A 276 13.03 3.72 24.66
CA LEU A 276 12.12 4.86 24.62
C LEU A 276 10.70 4.45 25.04
N LEU A 277 10.25 3.25 24.64
CA LEU A 277 8.99 2.69 25.12
C LEU A 277 9.01 2.44 26.63
N ALA A 278 10.09 1.89 27.17
CA ALA A 278 10.26 1.63 28.59
C ALA A 278 10.27 2.94 29.40
N ILE A 279 10.96 3.97 28.91
CA ILE A 279 10.94 5.32 29.51
C ILE A 279 9.52 5.89 29.50
N GLY A 280 8.82 5.82 28.37
CA GLY A 280 7.43 6.27 28.26
C GLY A 280 6.50 5.54 29.24
N GLY A 281 6.64 4.21 29.33
CA GLY A 281 5.89 3.38 30.29
C GLY A 281 6.18 3.76 31.74
N PHE A 282 7.44 3.99 32.09
CA PHE A 282 7.84 4.43 33.43
C PHE A 282 7.24 5.80 33.77
N LEU A 283 7.31 6.78 32.85
CA LEU A 283 6.71 8.11 33.05
C LEU A 283 5.20 8.05 33.23
N MET A 284 4.50 7.21 32.46
CA MET A 284 3.06 6.98 32.63
C MET A 284 2.74 6.39 34.01
N LEU A 285 3.52 5.41 34.48
CA LEU A 285 3.35 4.80 35.80
C LEU A 285 3.56 5.82 36.92
N VAL A 286 4.63 6.62 36.86
CA VAL A 286 4.92 7.66 37.85
C VAL A 286 3.79 8.71 37.87
N SER A 287 3.32 9.16 36.71
CA SER A 287 2.20 10.09 36.60
C SER A 287 0.92 9.52 37.23
N PHE A 288 0.62 8.25 36.97
CA PHE A 288 -0.53 7.56 37.56
C PHE A 288 -0.43 7.46 39.09
N LEU A 289 0.75 7.13 39.64
CA LEU A 289 0.96 7.07 41.08
C LEU A 289 0.86 8.45 41.75
N LEU A 290 1.38 9.49 41.10
CA LEU A 290 1.24 10.88 41.57
C LEU A 290 -0.23 11.31 41.57
N LEU A 291 -0.99 10.98 40.52
CA LEU A 291 -2.42 11.27 40.45
C LEU A 291 -3.19 10.56 41.58
N LEU A 292 -2.86 9.29 41.87
CA LEU A 292 -3.45 8.56 42.98
C LEU A 292 -3.10 9.18 44.34
N ALA A 293 -1.84 9.59 44.55
CA ALA A 293 -1.41 10.23 45.78
C ALA A 293 -2.12 11.58 46.00
N ILE A 294 -2.20 12.42 44.97
CA ILE A 294 -2.93 13.70 45.03
C ILE A 294 -4.41 13.45 45.31
N SER A 295 -5.03 12.48 44.62
CA SER A 295 -6.44 12.13 44.83
C SER A 295 -6.69 11.65 46.26
N PHE A 296 -5.76 10.87 46.82
CA PHE A 296 -5.83 10.42 48.21
C PHE A 296 -5.74 11.58 49.21
N GLU A 297 -4.78 12.49 49.04
CA GLU A 297 -4.63 13.67 49.91
C GLU A 297 -5.84 14.61 49.81
N VAL A 298 -6.41 14.81 48.62
CA VAL A 298 -7.66 15.58 48.45
C VAL A 298 -8.84 14.92 49.18
N CYS A 299 -9.01 13.60 49.04
CA CYS A 299 -10.05 12.86 49.73
C CYS A 299 -9.91 12.94 51.26
N LYS A 300 -8.67 12.87 51.77
CA LYS A 300 -8.37 13.03 53.19
C LYS A 300 -8.67 14.44 53.68
N ALA A 301 -8.23 15.46 52.96
CA ALA A 301 -8.49 16.86 53.29
C ALA A 301 -10.00 17.19 53.31
N LEU A 302 -10.80 16.58 52.44
CA LEU A 302 -12.26 16.72 52.42
C LEU A 302 -12.95 16.01 53.60
N HIS A 303 -12.39 14.92 54.11
CA HIS A 303 -12.92 14.20 55.28
C HIS A 303 -12.47 14.80 56.62
N GLU A 304 -11.32 15.48 56.66
CA GLU A 304 -10.80 16.14 57.86
C GLU A 304 -11.34 17.57 58.06
N ILE A 305 -12.21 18.08 57.17
CA ILE A 305 -12.93 19.34 57.43
C ILE A 305 -13.85 19.12 58.65
N PRO A 306 -13.56 19.69 59.83
CA PRO A 306 -14.51 19.64 60.93
C PRO A 306 -15.72 20.44 60.50
N VAL A 307 -16.92 19.91 60.70
CA VAL A 307 -18.15 20.69 60.63
C VAL A 307 -18.12 21.70 61.79
N CYS A 308 -17.37 22.78 61.63
CA CYS A 308 -17.47 23.98 62.46
C CYS A 308 -18.62 24.81 61.89
N LEU A 309 -19.86 24.42 62.21
CA LEU A 309 -21.04 25.25 62.10
C LEU A 309 -22.17 24.63 62.94
N ALA A 310 -22.19 24.99 64.22
CA ALA A 310 -23.38 25.17 65.04
C ALA A 310 -23.05 26.18 66.14
#